data_AF-A0AA35R470-F1
#
_entry.id   AF-A0AA35R470-F1
#
_cell.length_a   1.000
_cell.length_b   1.000
_cell.length_c   1.000
_cell.angle_alpha   90.00
_cell.angle_beta   90.00
_cell.angle_gamma   90.00
#
_symmetry.space_group_name_H-M   'P 1'
#
loop_
_entity.id
_entity.type
_entity.pdbx_description
1 polymer ?
#
loop_
_entity_poly.entity_id
_entity_poly.type
_entity_poly.pdbx_seq_one_letter_code
_entity_poly.pdbx_strand_id
1 'polypeptide(L)'
;MDHYERLVARCVEALATFDPSSTSVEDHLERFLVSSEKMGEGEEEEEEVTFVREVVAGCVRYQQLIKVVVSGFYRSPQGRSCLRADSCLYNVVCYLLLFRLQEIGPAQWRRLVLSLNTTKMYKFLSLTLSEDNLNGWITSEWYKVYDREFVDRSILSPLKSSHDELLTLVRELEEHLANKTQSKPAPKPPTEVAPFNLTKPQPRSLPTPEKIPGLKPHRPVPVSTYTRPAEQEKLAEAFRSNRLIAETTLEEARRTQFACATAEKSEKTKARMEEIVVRRVAELQFRPRRPEPVPVSVLEEGPPVKMNTAAVLREGARVQNELLLQEKRLASLEAGEKDSGEFTRWQEDMKQVCMFPDYQWRPLVECVGPLAAERGSRERD
;
A
#
# COMPACT_ATOMS: atom_id res chain seq x y z
N MET A 1 -0.52 8.29 -27.92
CA MET A 1 0.01 9.30 -27.00
C MET A 1 0.29 10.51 -27.85
N ASP A 2 -0.52 11.55 -27.68
CA ASP A 2 -0.25 12.82 -28.35
C ASP A 2 1.09 13.38 -27.85
N HIS A 3 1.84 14.07 -28.71
CA HIS A 3 3.15 14.63 -28.36
C HIS A 3 3.06 15.56 -27.13
N TYR A 4 2.00 16.37 -27.02
CA TYR A 4 1.75 17.22 -25.85
C TYR A 4 1.52 16.45 -24.55
N GLU A 5 0.81 15.33 -24.61
CA GLU A 5 0.57 14.47 -23.45
C GLU A 5 1.88 13.90 -22.91
N ARG A 6 2.79 13.49 -23.82
CA ARG A 6 4.12 12.98 -23.46
C ARG A 6 5.00 14.07 -22.83
N LEU A 7 5.00 15.28 -23.37
CA LEU A 7 5.76 16.41 -22.82
C LEU A 7 5.29 16.78 -21.40
N VAL A 8 3.97 16.90 -21.21
CA VAL A 8 3.42 17.19 -19.88
C VAL A 8 3.71 16.07 -18.90
N ALA A 9 3.63 14.80 -19.31
CA ALA A 9 3.97 13.65 -18.48
C ALA A 9 5.43 13.71 -18.00
N ARG A 10 6.37 14.04 -18.89
CA ARG A 10 7.79 14.25 -18.52
C ARG A 10 7.97 15.36 -17.50
N CYS A 11 7.32 16.51 -17.69
CA CYS A 11 7.36 17.60 -16.70
C CYS A 11 6.82 17.16 -15.33
N VAL A 12 5.77 16.34 -15.32
CA VAL A 12 5.17 15.80 -14.10
C VAL A 12 6.13 14.84 -13.39
N GLU A 13 6.79 13.94 -14.12
CA GLU A 13 7.78 13.01 -13.57
C GLU A 13 9.01 13.74 -13.02
N ALA A 14 9.52 14.73 -13.76
CA ALA A 14 10.64 15.57 -13.33
C ALA A 14 10.33 16.32 -12.03
N LEU A 15 9.11 16.88 -11.91
CA LEU A 15 8.66 17.54 -10.67
C LEU A 15 8.37 16.57 -9.53
N ALA A 16 7.90 15.36 -9.81
CA ALA A 16 7.62 14.36 -8.78
C ALA A 16 8.89 13.78 -8.14
N THR A 17 9.97 13.71 -8.91
CA THR A 17 11.29 13.23 -8.45
C THR A 17 12.14 14.33 -7.81
N PHE A 18 11.75 15.60 -7.98
CA PHE A 18 12.49 16.73 -7.43
C PHE A 18 12.28 16.88 -5.92
N ASP A 19 13.38 16.93 -5.18
CA ASP A 19 13.40 17.22 -3.75
C ASP A 19 14.18 18.53 -3.49
N PRO A 20 13.50 19.61 -3.06
CA PRO A 20 14.13 20.91 -2.81
C PRO A 20 15.22 20.90 -1.73
N SER A 21 15.28 19.86 -0.88
CA SER A 21 16.22 19.79 0.24
C SER A 21 17.57 19.16 -0.13
N SER A 22 17.61 18.37 -1.20
CA SER A 22 18.78 17.54 -1.54
C SER A 22 19.55 18.03 -2.76
N THR A 23 18.89 18.65 -3.75
CA THR A 23 19.53 19.06 -5.01
C THR A 23 19.06 20.43 -5.50
N SER A 24 19.96 21.13 -6.21
CA SER A 24 19.59 22.30 -7.00
C SER A 24 18.66 21.89 -8.14
N VAL A 25 17.75 22.79 -8.55
CA VAL A 25 16.80 22.55 -9.64
C VAL A 25 17.53 22.24 -10.95
N GLU A 26 18.59 22.98 -11.24
CA GLU A 26 19.37 22.82 -12.47
C GLU A 26 20.11 21.48 -12.48
N ASP A 27 20.81 21.14 -11.39
CA ASP A 27 21.50 19.85 -11.24
C ASP A 27 20.55 18.65 -11.32
N HIS A 28 19.34 18.77 -10.74
CA HIS A 28 18.31 17.72 -10.83
C HIS A 28 17.84 17.52 -12.27
N LEU A 29 17.56 18.62 -12.97
CA LEU A 29 17.11 18.57 -14.36
C LEU A 29 18.18 18.00 -15.28
N GLU A 30 19.45 18.38 -15.12
CA GLU A 30 20.55 17.81 -15.90
C GLU A 30 20.67 16.29 -15.68
N ARG A 31 20.58 15.83 -14.44
CA ARG A 31 20.61 14.39 -14.13
C ARG A 31 19.39 13.66 -14.68
N PHE A 32 18.21 14.27 -14.57
CA PHE A 32 16.96 13.70 -15.07
C PHE A 32 17.00 13.52 -16.58
N LEU A 33 17.40 14.57 -17.32
CA LEU A 33 17.49 14.55 -18.79
C LEU A 33 18.56 13.57 -19.28
N VAL A 34 19.74 13.54 -18.66
CA VAL A 34 20.79 12.55 -18.99
C VAL A 34 20.34 11.12 -18.69
N SER A 35 19.49 10.91 -17.67
CA SER A 35 18.95 9.59 -17.35
C SER A 35 17.86 9.13 -18.33
N SER A 36 17.06 10.06 -18.87
CA SER A 36 16.04 9.76 -19.87
C SER A 36 16.66 9.45 -21.24
N GLU A 37 17.71 10.18 -21.63
CA GLU A 37 18.48 9.94 -22.86
C GLU A 37 19.10 8.53 -22.88
N LYS A 38 19.56 8.03 -21.73
CA LYS A 38 20.16 6.68 -21.61
C LYS A 38 19.14 5.55 -21.71
N MET A 39 17.85 5.82 -21.55
CA MET A 39 16.77 4.83 -21.66
C MET A 39 16.06 4.84 -23.03
N GLY A 40 16.34 5.81 -23.91
CA GLY A 40 15.65 5.98 -25.19
C GLY A 40 16.59 5.97 -26.39
N GLU A 41 16.43 4.99 -27.28
CA GLU A 41 16.92 5.07 -28.66
C GLU A 41 16.03 6.05 -29.44
N GLY A 42 16.29 7.35 -29.32
CA GLY A 42 15.60 8.38 -30.08
C GLY A 42 16.23 9.73 -29.81
N GLU A 43 16.65 10.42 -30.87
CA GLU A 43 17.08 11.82 -30.80
C GLU A 43 15.92 12.64 -30.23
N GLU A 44 16.02 13.06 -28.98
CA GLU A 44 15.09 14.03 -28.41
C GLU A 44 15.36 15.38 -29.08
N GLU A 45 14.31 16.00 -29.63
CA GLU A 45 14.44 17.32 -30.21
C GLU A 45 14.90 18.31 -29.12
N GLU A 46 15.96 19.08 -29.37
CA GLU A 46 16.51 20.05 -28.40
C GLU A 46 15.44 21.02 -27.87
N GLU A 47 14.40 21.28 -28.67
CA GLU A 47 13.23 22.09 -28.33
C GLU A 47 12.36 21.46 -27.23
N GLU A 48 12.19 20.13 -27.24
CA GLU A 48 11.44 19.41 -26.18
C GLU A 48 12.18 19.47 -24.84
N VAL A 49 13.51 19.28 -24.89
CA VAL A 49 14.38 19.29 -23.71
C VAL A 49 14.40 20.68 -23.07
N THR A 50 14.57 21.72 -23.88
CA THR A 50 14.53 23.11 -23.41
C THR A 50 13.16 23.47 -22.84
N PHE A 51 12.07 23.05 -23.48
CA PHE A 51 10.71 23.22 -22.97
C PHE A 51 10.54 22.59 -21.57
N VAL A 52 10.92 21.32 -21.40
CA VAL A 52 10.81 20.62 -20.11
C VAL A 52 11.64 21.35 -19.04
N ARG A 53 12.87 21.76 -19.37
CA ARG A 53 13.76 22.47 -18.45
C ARG A 53 13.15 23.78 -17.98
N GLU A 54 12.66 24.60 -18.90
CA GLU A 54 12.05 25.90 -18.58
C GLU A 54 10.77 25.75 -17.76
N VAL A 55 9.91 24.81 -18.11
CA VAL A 55 8.62 24.61 -17.45
C VAL A 55 8.82 24.12 -16.02
N VAL A 56 9.70 23.14 -15.80
CA VAL A 56 9.98 22.61 -14.46
C VAL A 56 10.68 23.67 -13.60
N ALA A 57 11.67 24.38 -14.14
CA ALA A 57 12.34 25.47 -13.43
C ALA A 57 11.35 26.59 -13.07
N GLY A 58 10.43 26.93 -13.99
CA GLY A 58 9.36 27.89 -13.75
C GLY A 58 8.38 27.45 -12.66
N CYS A 59 8.01 26.17 -12.64
CA CYS A 59 7.14 25.60 -11.60
C CYS A 59 7.76 25.72 -10.20
N VAL A 60 9.08 25.49 -10.08
CA VAL A 60 9.79 25.63 -8.80
C VAL A 60 9.93 27.11 -8.41
N ARG A 61 10.28 27.99 -9.37
CA ARG A 61 10.44 29.43 -9.12
C ARG A 61 9.16 30.11 -8.63
N TYR A 62 8.01 29.75 -9.20
CA TYR A 62 6.70 30.32 -8.86
C TYR A 62 5.84 29.39 -8.00
N GLN A 63 6.47 28.46 -7.28
CA GLN A 63 5.79 27.43 -6.49
C GLN A 63 4.78 28.03 -5.50
N GLN A 64 5.06 29.20 -4.90
CA GLN A 64 4.14 29.81 -3.94
C GLN A 64 2.82 30.26 -4.58
N LEU A 65 2.84 30.87 -5.77
CA LEU A 65 1.64 31.25 -6.52
C LEU A 65 0.83 30.03 -6.93
N ILE A 66 1.51 29.04 -7.48
CA ILE A 66 0.91 27.79 -7.96
C ILE A 66 0.27 27.03 -6.78
N LYS A 67 0.96 26.97 -5.64
CA LYS A 67 0.47 26.31 -4.42
C LYS A 67 -0.80 26.96 -3.88
N VAL A 68 -0.95 28.28 -3.97
CA VAL A 68 -2.20 28.97 -3.59
C VAL A 68 -3.36 28.44 -4.42
N VAL A 69 -3.22 28.41 -5.75
CA VAL A 69 -4.27 27.95 -6.67
C VAL A 69 -4.58 26.47 -6.46
N VAL A 70 -3.56 25.62 -6.48
CA VAL A 70 -3.71 24.16 -6.37
C VAL A 70 -4.25 23.75 -4.99
N SER A 71 -3.79 24.40 -3.91
CA SER A 71 -4.34 24.13 -2.56
C SER A 71 -5.78 24.63 -2.40
N GLY A 72 -6.16 25.71 -3.08
CA GLY A 72 -7.54 26.18 -3.13
C GLY A 72 -8.43 25.24 -3.95
N PHE A 73 -7.95 24.74 -5.08
CA PHE A 73 -8.64 23.72 -5.88
C PHE A 73 -8.98 22.48 -5.06
N TYR A 74 -8.03 21.93 -4.30
CA TYR A 74 -8.29 20.75 -3.46
C TYR A 74 -9.21 21.04 -2.26
N ARG A 75 -9.38 22.31 -1.86
CA ARG A 75 -10.37 22.72 -0.84
C ARG A 75 -11.78 22.86 -1.42
N SER A 76 -11.88 23.18 -2.71
CA SER A 76 -13.13 23.33 -3.43
C SER A 76 -13.87 21.99 -3.63
N PRO A 77 -15.22 21.99 -3.72
CA PRO A 77 -16.01 20.79 -4.00
C PRO A 77 -15.55 20.02 -5.25
N GLN A 78 -15.11 20.73 -6.30
CA GLN A 78 -14.69 20.11 -7.56
C GLN A 78 -13.39 19.30 -7.39
N GLY A 79 -12.43 19.79 -6.61
CA GLY A 79 -11.14 19.15 -6.39
C GLY A 79 -11.17 18.00 -5.37
N ARG A 80 -12.22 17.85 -4.58
CA ARG A 80 -12.40 16.68 -3.67
C ARG A 80 -12.48 15.35 -4.43
N SER A 81 -12.96 15.39 -5.66
CA SER A 81 -13.07 14.21 -6.53
C SER A 81 -11.78 13.87 -7.27
N CYS A 82 -10.76 14.73 -7.21
CA CYS A 82 -9.49 14.55 -7.89
C CYS A 82 -8.45 13.90 -6.96
N LEU A 83 -7.61 13.04 -7.53
CA LEU A 83 -6.60 12.31 -6.76
C LEU A 83 -5.43 13.22 -6.40
N ARG A 84 -4.87 13.08 -5.18
CA ARG A 84 -3.70 13.86 -4.76
C ARG A 84 -2.44 13.56 -5.56
N ALA A 85 -2.32 12.37 -6.14
CA ALA A 85 -1.22 12.01 -7.05
C ALA A 85 -1.14 12.95 -8.27
N ASP A 86 -2.26 13.56 -8.67
CA ASP A 86 -2.30 14.51 -9.79
C ASP A 86 -1.82 15.91 -9.39
N SER A 87 -1.30 16.14 -8.17
CA SER A 87 -0.84 17.48 -7.75
C SER A 87 0.23 18.05 -8.67
N CYS A 88 1.18 17.23 -9.12
CA CYS A 88 2.22 17.67 -10.03
C CYS A 88 1.65 18.06 -11.41
N LEU A 89 0.64 17.33 -11.90
CA LEU A 89 -0.08 17.70 -13.13
C LEU A 89 -0.73 19.07 -13.01
N TYR A 90 -1.48 19.32 -11.93
CA TYR A 90 -2.11 20.63 -11.74
C TYR A 90 -1.09 21.75 -11.54
N ASN A 91 0.08 21.47 -10.94
CA ASN A 91 1.15 22.45 -10.82
C ASN A 91 1.69 22.87 -12.20
N VAL A 92 1.98 21.89 -13.08
CA VAL A 92 2.46 22.15 -14.44
C VAL A 92 1.42 22.92 -15.25
N VAL A 93 0.16 22.44 -15.26
CA VAL A 93 -0.92 23.10 -16.00
C VAL A 93 -1.16 24.52 -15.46
N CYS A 94 -1.09 24.74 -14.15
CA CYS A 94 -1.21 26.06 -13.55
C CYS A 94 -0.08 26.99 -14.00
N TYR A 95 1.17 26.53 -13.98
CA TYR A 95 2.30 27.34 -14.47
C TYR A 95 2.13 27.72 -15.95
N LEU A 96 1.78 26.76 -16.79
CA LEU A 96 1.57 27.01 -18.22
C LEU A 96 0.43 28.00 -18.45
N LEU A 97 -0.67 27.89 -17.72
CA LEU A 97 -1.81 28.80 -17.79
C LEU A 97 -1.45 30.22 -17.36
N LEU A 98 -0.66 30.39 -16.30
CA LEU A 98 -0.37 31.71 -15.73
C LEU A 98 0.73 32.46 -16.49
N PHE A 99 1.77 31.76 -16.96
CA PHE A 99 2.97 32.41 -17.51
C PHE A 99 3.22 32.12 -18.99
N ARG A 100 2.86 30.93 -19.49
CA ARG A 100 3.20 30.51 -20.87
C ARG A 100 2.02 30.63 -21.84
N LEU A 101 0.86 31.09 -21.39
CA LEU A 101 -0.34 31.14 -22.23
C LEU A 101 -0.16 32.01 -23.49
N GLN A 102 0.47 33.17 -23.35
CA GLN A 102 0.73 34.07 -24.49
C GLN A 102 1.78 33.51 -25.46
N GLU A 103 2.77 32.76 -24.95
CA GLU A 103 3.82 32.17 -25.78
C GLU A 103 3.32 30.94 -26.56
N ILE A 104 2.49 30.11 -25.92
CA ILE A 104 1.91 28.91 -26.54
C ILE A 104 0.81 29.28 -27.54
N GLY A 105 0.06 30.34 -27.25
CA GLY A 105 -1.10 30.76 -28.02
C GLY A 105 -2.34 29.88 -27.77
N PRO A 106 -3.54 30.40 -28.08
CA PRO A 106 -4.80 29.76 -27.68
C PRO A 106 -5.10 28.47 -28.43
N ALA A 107 -4.70 28.36 -29.71
CA ALA A 107 -4.92 27.16 -30.52
C ALA A 107 -4.10 25.97 -30.00
N GLN A 108 -2.82 26.21 -29.67
CA GLN A 108 -1.94 25.16 -29.16
C GLN A 108 -2.29 24.81 -27.72
N TRP A 109 -2.66 25.80 -26.91
CA TRP A 109 -3.20 25.58 -25.56
C TRP A 109 -4.44 24.70 -25.58
N ARG A 110 -5.39 24.97 -26.49
CA ARG A 110 -6.58 24.13 -26.69
C ARG A 110 -6.20 22.68 -27.01
N ARG A 111 -5.26 22.46 -27.93
CA ARG A 111 -4.79 21.10 -28.27
C ARG A 111 -4.16 20.40 -27.08
N LEU A 112 -3.33 21.10 -26.31
CA LEU A 112 -2.71 20.58 -25.10
C LEU A 112 -3.76 20.15 -24.06
N VAL A 113 -4.73 21.02 -23.75
CA VAL A 113 -5.77 20.73 -22.75
C VAL A 113 -6.66 19.55 -23.18
N LEU A 114 -7.00 19.46 -24.48
CA LEU A 114 -7.81 18.36 -25.02
C LEU A 114 -7.08 17.02 -25.06
N SER A 115 -5.75 17.02 -25.21
CA SER A 115 -4.94 15.79 -25.13
C SER A 115 -4.85 15.24 -23.69
N LEU A 116 -5.08 16.07 -22.68
CA LEU A 116 -5.12 15.66 -21.28
C LEU A 116 -6.50 15.13 -20.88
N ASN A 117 -6.63 14.68 -19.64
CA ASN A 117 -7.91 14.16 -19.14
C ASN A 117 -8.98 15.27 -19.07
N THR A 118 -9.96 15.22 -19.96
CA THR A 118 -11.06 16.20 -20.11
C THR A 118 -11.78 16.49 -18.78
N THR A 119 -12.06 15.46 -17.98
CA THR A 119 -12.78 15.62 -16.70
C THR A 119 -11.93 16.36 -15.67
N LYS A 120 -10.63 16.05 -15.58
CA LYS A 120 -9.71 16.72 -14.65
C LYS A 120 -9.49 18.18 -15.07
N MET A 121 -9.29 18.42 -16.36
CA MET A 121 -9.03 19.76 -16.90
C MET A 121 -10.25 20.67 -16.78
N TYR A 122 -11.46 20.21 -17.10
CA TYR A 122 -12.68 20.98 -16.91
C TYR A 122 -12.85 21.45 -15.46
N LYS A 123 -12.71 20.55 -14.48
CA LYS A 123 -12.82 20.88 -13.05
C LYS A 123 -11.76 21.88 -12.61
N PHE A 124 -10.51 21.70 -13.06
CA PHE A 124 -9.45 22.61 -12.68
C PHE A 124 -9.65 24.00 -13.30
N LEU A 125 -9.85 24.06 -14.61
CA LEU A 125 -9.97 25.31 -15.37
C LEU A 125 -11.24 26.09 -15.01
N SER A 126 -12.38 25.43 -14.81
CA SER A 126 -13.62 26.11 -14.39
C SER A 126 -13.49 26.78 -13.02
N LEU A 127 -12.67 26.23 -12.12
CA LEU A 127 -12.37 26.87 -10.84
C LEU A 127 -11.41 28.04 -11.00
N THR A 128 -10.30 27.85 -11.71
CA THR A 128 -9.24 28.87 -11.82
C THR A 128 -9.65 30.06 -12.66
N LEU A 129 -10.51 29.85 -13.66
CA LEU A 129 -10.99 30.87 -14.58
C LEU A 129 -12.33 31.48 -14.16
N SER A 130 -12.92 31.06 -13.03
CA SER A 130 -14.09 31.74 -12.50
C SER A 130 -13.70 33.14 -12.03
N GLU A 131 -14.34 34.18 -12.58
CA GLU A 131 -14.05 35.58 -12.25
C GLU A 131 -14.15 35.88 -10.76
N ASP A 132 -15.12 35.30 -10.06
CA ASP A 132 -15.32 35.45 -8.61
C ASP A 132 -14.14 34.88 -7.81
N ASN A 133 -13.64 33.72 -8.23
CA ASN A 133 -12.51 33.07 -7.57
C ASN A 133 -11.21 33.82 -7.89
N LEU A 134 -11.02 34.19 -9.15
CA LEU A 134 -9.83 34.86 -9.64
C LEU A 134 -9.68 36.24 -9.01
N ASN A 135 -10.69 37.12 -9.14
CA ASN A 135 -10.64 38.48 -8.60
C ASN A 135 -10.91 38.54 -7.08
N GLY A 136 -11.41 37.46 -6.48
CA GLY A 136 -11.69 37.37 -5.05
C GLY A 136 -10.53 36.80 -4.25
N TRP A 137 -10.61 35.50 -3.93
CA TRP A 137 -9.66 34.90 -2.99
C TRP A 137 -8.28 34.63 -3.61
N ILE A 138 -8.20 34.29 -4.91
CA ILE A 138 -6.92 33.97 -5.56
C ILE A 138 -6.00 35.20 -5.59
N THR A 139 -6.47 36.33 -6.11
CA THR A 139 -5.72 37.60 -6.11
C THR A 139 -5.39 38.05 -4.70
N SER A 140 -6.31 37.93 -3.75
CA SER A 140 -6.06 38.34 -2.36
C SER A 140 -4.91 37.56 -1.71
N GLU A 141 -4.75 36.27 -2.04
CA GLU A 141 -3.65 35.44 -1.55
C GLU A 141 -2.36 35.70 -2.35
N TRP A 142 -2.44 35.97 -3.65
CA TRP A 142 -1.27 36.34 -4.44
C TRP A 142 -0.65 37.67 -4.00
N TYR A 143 -1.45 38.69 -3.69
CA TYR A 143 -0.95 39.97 -3.18
C TYR A 143 -0.27 39.88 -1.81
N LYS A 144 -0.44 38.78 -1.06
CA LYS A 144 0.30 38.55 0.20
C LYS A 144 1.72 38.05 -0.03
N VAL A 145 1.95 37.39 -1.16
CA VAL A 145 3.22 36.73 -1.47
C VAL A 145 4.05 37.54 -2.47
N TYR A 146 3.38 38.18 -3.43
CA TYR A 146 4.01 38.95 -4.50
C TYR A 146 3.48 40.39 -4.55
N ASP A 147 4.27 41.28 -5.15
CA ASP A 147 3.88 42.67 -5.34
C ASP A 147 2.65 42.79 -6.26
N ARG A 148 1.80 43.77 -5.98
CA ARG A 148 0.53 44.00 -6.69
C ARG A 148 0.78 44.32 -8.15
N GLU A 149 1.75 45.19 -8.44
CA GLU A 149 2.07 45.58 -9.82
C GLU A 149 2.55 44.39 -10.65
N PHE A 150 3.32 43.49 -10.04
CA PHE A 150 3.72 42.24 -10.68
C PHE A 150 2.50 41.37 -10.98
N VAL A 151 1.67 41.05 -9.99
CA VAL A 151 0.50 40.17 -10.17
C VAL A 151 -0.46 40.73 -11.22
N ASP A 152 -0.72 42.05 -11.19
CA ASP A 152 -1.66 42.69 -12.09
C ASP A 152 -1.14 42.71 -13.53
N ARG A 153 0.13 43.03 -13.74
CA ARG A 153 0.72 43.14 -15.10
C ARG A 153 1.13 41.80 -15.68
N SER A 154 1.77 40.94 -14.91
CA SER A 154 2.38 39.70 -15.43
C SER A 154 1.41 38.52 -15.43
N ILE A 155 0.38 38.52 -14.58
CA ILE A 155 -0.54 37.37 -14.44
C ILE A 155 -1.96 37.77 -14.86
N LEU A 156 -2.55 38.78 -14.21
CA LEU A 156 -3.96 39.10 -14.44
C LEU A 156 -4.22 39.70 -15.83
N SER A 157 -3.35 40.58 -16.33
CA SER A 157 -3.52 41.20 -17.65
C SER A 157 -3.53 40.16 -18.79
N PRO A 158 -2.55 39.24 -18.90
CA PRO A 158 -2.58 38.15 -19.89
C PRO A 158 -3.81 37.25 -19.75
N LEU A 159 -4.18 36.90 -18.51
CA LEU A 159 -5.29 36.00 -18.25
C LEU A 159 -6.66 36.64 -18.56
N LYS A 160 -6.80 37.95 -18.35
CA LYS A 160 -8.00 38.73 -18.72
C LYS A 160 -8.10 38.91 -20.23
N SER A 161 -6.98 39.15 -20.91
CA SER A 161 -6.94 39.31 -22.37
C SER A 161 -7.43 38.06 -23.11
N SER A 162 -7.05 36.88 -22.61
CA SER A 162 -7.40 35.57 -23.19
C SER A 162 -8.65 34.92 -22.56
N HIS A 163 -9.38 35.66 -21.73
CA HIS A 163 -10.43 35.10 -20.89
C HIS A 163 -11.57 34.46 -21.69
N ASP A 164 -12.06 35.15 -22.73
CA ASP A 164 -13.17 34.68 -23.55
C ASP A 164 -12.84 33.39 -24.32
N GLU A 165 -11.61 33.30 -24.84
CA GLU A 165 -11.12 32.11 -25.54
C GLU A 165 -11.01 30.92 -24.58
N LEU A 166 -10.53 31.16 -23.36
CA LEU A 166 -10.42 30.15 -22.33
C LEU A 166 -11.80 29.67 -21.82
N LEU A 167 -12.77 30.57 -21.66
CA LEU A 167 -14.13 30.21 -21.30
C LEU A 167 -14.81 29.40 -22.40
N THR A 168 -14.55 29.74 -23.67
CA THR A 168 -15.03 28.94 -24.81
C THR A 168 -14.50 27.51 -24.73
N LEU A 169 -13.20 27.34 -24.44
CA LEU A 169 -12.61 26.02 -24.21
C LEU A 169 -13.26 25.28 -23.04
N VAL A 170 -13.52 25.96 -21.91
CA VAL A 170 -14.19 25.33 -20.75
C VAL A 170 -15.59 24.84 -21.10
N ARG A 171 -16.35 25.59 -21.90
CA ARG A 171 -17.68 25.19 -22.39
C ARG A 171 -17.60 23.97 -23.32
N GLU A 172 -16.63 23.94 -24.23
CA GLU A 172 -16.40 22.76 -25.08
C GLU A 172 -16.08 21.53 -24.22
N LEU A 173 -15.23 21.66 -23.19
CA LEU A 173 -14.91 20.56 -22.27
C LEU A 173 -16.16 20.09 -21.51
N GLU A 174 -17.04 21.01 -21.13
CA GLU A 174 -18.33 20.70 -20.50
C GLU A 174 -19.24 19.90 -21.45
N GLU A 175 -19.37 20.34 -22.69
CA GLU A 175 -20.15 19.67 -23.74
C GLU A 175 -19.60 18.26 -24.02
N HIS A 176 -18.27 18.10 -24.09
CA HIS A 176 -17.64 16.80 -24.23
C HIS A 176 -17.98 15.86 -23.06
N LEU A 177 -18.08 16.37 -21.83
CA LEU A 177 -18.48 15.58 -20.66
C LEU A 177 -19.98 15.23 -20.69
N ALA A 178 -20.82 16.17 -21.10
CA ALA A 178 -22.27 15.95 -21.24
C ALA A 178 -22.56 14.89 -22.31
N ASN A 179 -21.91 14.97 -23.47
CA ASN A 179 -22.05 14.02 -24.57
C ASN A 179 -21.55 12.61 -24.20
N LYS A 180 -20.46 12.51 -23.44
CA LYS A 180 -19.96 11.22 -22.92
C LYS A 180 -20.91 10.56 -21.92
N THR A 181 -21.75 11.35 -21.25
CA THR A 181 -22.77 10.83 -20.32
C THR A 181 -24.02 10.31 -21.07
N GLN A 182 -24.29 10.82 -22.27
CA GLN A 182 -25.41 10.41 -23.11
C GLN A 182 -25.16 9.11 -23.89
N SER A 183 -23.91 8.66 -24.04
CA SER A 183 -23.56 7.45 -24.81
C SER A 183 -23.77 6.13 -24.07
N LYS A 184 -24.59 6.10 -23.01
CA LYS A 184 -25.02 4.82 -22.43
C LYS A 184 -25.71 4.02 -23.55
N PRO A 185 -25.25 2.80 -23.86
CA PRO A 185 -25.92 1.99 -24.87
C PRO A 185 -27.38 1.83 -24.44
N ALA A 186 -28.30 2.06 -25.40
CA ALA A 186 -29.72 1.91 -25.15
C ALA A 186 -29.97 0.56 -24.44
N PRO A 187 -30.83 0.53 -23.40
CA PRO A 187 -31.14 -0.72 -22.72
C PRO A 187 -31.57 -1.73 -23.78
N LYS A 188 -30.86 -2.85 -23.85
CA LYS A 188 -31.20 -3.94 -24.78
C LYS A 188 -32.68 -4.25 -24.57
N PRO A 189 -33.50 -4.36 -25.64
CA PRO A 189 -34.91 -4.67 -25.48
C PRO A 189 -35.06 -5.97 -24.66
N PRO A 190 -36.08 -6.07 -23.79
CA PRO A 190 -36.37 -7.30 -23.07
C PRO A 190 -36.43 -8.48 -24.04
N THR A 191 -35.71 -9.56 -23.73
CA THR A 191 -35.73 -10.76 -24.57
C THR A 191 -37.14 -11.33 -24.62
N GLU A 192 -37.80 -11.27 -25.77
CA GLU A 192 -39.10 -11.89 -25.99
C GLU A 192 -38.95 -13.41 -25.99
N VAL A 193 -39.84 -14.09 -25.25
CA VAL A 193 -39.87 -15.55 -25.18
C VAL A 193 -40.50 -16.11 -26.44
N ALA A 194 -39.68 -16.64 -27.35
CA ALA A 194 -40.18 -17.42 -28.48
C ALA A 194 -40.69 -18.80 -27.98
N PRO A 195 -41.90 -19.24 -28.33
CA PRO A 195 -42.37 -20.57 -27.98
C PRO A 195 -41.45 -21.62 -28.61
N PHE A 196 -40.95 -22.54 -27.79
CA PHE A 196 -40.10 -23.63 -28.26
C PHE A 196 -40.93 -24.59 -29.11
N ASN A 197 -40.36 -25.07 -30.21
CA ASN A 197 -40.98 -26.16 -30.97
C ASN A 197 -40.94 -27.42 -30.09
N LEU A 198 -42.11 -28.02 -29.82
CA LEU A 198 -42.24 -29.31 -29.13
C LEU A 198 -41.62 -30.43 -29.97
N THR A 199 -40.30 -30.57 -29.89
CA THR A 199 -39.57 -31.73 -30.42
C THR A 199 -39.71 -32.87 -29.43
N LYS A 200 -40.06 -34.07 -29.93
CA LYS A 200 -40.01 -35.30 -29.14
C LYS A 200 -38.60 -35.45 -28.55
N PRO A 201 -38.46 -35.77 -27.26
CA PRO A 201 -37.15 -35.84 -26.64
C PRO A 201 -36.34 -36.96 -27.29
N GLN A 202 -35.26 -36.57 -27.96
CA GLN A 202 -34.26 -37.51 -28.44
C GLN A 202 -33.57 -38.10 -27.19
N PRO A 203 -33.42 -39.44 -27.09
CA PRO A 203 -32.83 -40.07 -25.92
C PRO A 203 -31.43 -39.51 -25.69
N ARG A 204 -31.19 -38.97 -24.49
CA ARG A 204 -29.89 -38.39 -24.13
C ARG A 204 -28.87 -39.51 -24.04
N SER A 205 -27.88 -39.50 -24.93
CA SER A 205 -26.67 -40.29 -24.73
C SER A 205 -25.94 -39.72 -23.52
N LEU A 206 -25.52 -40.61 -22.61
CA LEU A 206 -24.67 -40.22 -21.48
C LEU A 206 -23.40 -39.59 -22.07
N PRO A 207 -22.98 -38.40 -21.60
CA PRO A 207 -21.77 -37.78 -22.10
C PRO A 207 -20.58 -38.68 -21.76
N THR A 208 -19.94 -39.22 -22.78
CA THR A 208 -18.69 -39.96 -22.62
C THR A 208 -17.67 -38.98 -22.02
N PRO A 209 -17.01 -39.32 -20.90
CA PRO A 209 -16.09 -38.40 -20.24
C PRO A 209 -15.01 -37.97 -21.22
N GLU A 210 -14.82 -36.66 -21.37
CA GLU A 210 -13.74 -36.11 -22.18
C GLU A 210 -12.41 -36.61 -21.60
N LYS A 211 -11.60 -37.26 -22.43
CA LYS A 211 -10.25 -37.65 -22.02
C LYS A 211 -9.47 -36.37 -21.77
N ILE A 212 -9.09 -36.16 -20.51
CA ILE A 212 -8.29 -35.01 -20.08
C ILE A 212 -7.06 -34.93 -21.02
N PRO A 213 -6.86 -33.80 -21.73
CA PRO A 213 -5.68 -33.64 -22.56
C PRO A 213 -4.43 -33.85 -21.71
N GLY A 214 -3.56 -34.78 -22.11
CA GLY A 214 -2.31 -35.05 -21.41
C GLY A 214 -1.44 -33.79 -21.43
N LEU A 215 -1.29 -33.15 -20.27
CA LEU A 215 -0.35 -32.04 -20.08
C LEU A 215 1.06 -32.55 -20.41
N LYS A 216 1.77 -31.84 -21.28
CA LYS A 216 3.20 -32.11 -21.50
C LYS A 216 3.93 -31.94 -20.17
N PRO A 217 4.83 -32.85 -19.78
CA PRO A 217 5.59 -32.70 -18.55
C PRO A 217 6.32 -31.35 -18.56
N HIS A 218 6.25 -30.64 -17.43
CA HIS A 218 6.94 -29.36 -17.26
C HIS A 218 8.45 -29.57 -17.42
N ARG A 219 9.15 -28.60 -18.03
CA ARG A 219 10.61 -28.66 -18.16
C ARG A 219 11.23 -28.66 -16.76
N PRO A 220 12.22 -29.50 -16.44
CA PRO A 220 12.84 -29.46 -15.13
C PRO A 220 13.34 -28.04 -14.86
N VAL A 221 13.13 -27.56 -13.63
CA VAL A 221 13.60 -26.24 -13.22
C VAL A 221 15.12 -26.18 -13.44
N PRO A 222 15.65 -25.14 -14.10
CA PRO A 222 17.08 -25.00 -14.30
C PRO A 222 17.85 -25.14 -12.99
N VAL A 223 18.98 -25.83 -13.01
CA VAL A 223 19.83 -26.03 -11.81
C VAL A 223 20.31 -24.68 -11.24
N SER A 224 20.43 -23.66 -12.10
CA SER A 224 20.76 -22.28 -11.72
C SER A 224 19.76 -21.63 -10.76
N THR A 225 18.52 -22.12 -10.70
CA THR A 225 17.52 -21.62 -9.73
C THR A 225 17.91 -21.94 -8.28
N TYR A 226 18.68 -23.00 -8.05
CA TYR A 226 19.16 -23.39 -6.73
C TYR A 226 20.56 -22.84 -6.40
N THR A 227 21.23 -22.23 -7.38
CA THR A 227 22.53 -21.59 -7.19
C THR A 227 22.31 -20.14 -6.76
N ARG A 228 22.92 -19.73 -5.65
CA ARG A 228 22.85 -18.33 -5.20
C ARG A 228 23.59 -17.43 -6.20
N PRO A 229 23.02 -16.27 -6.60
CA PRO A 229 23.71 -15.30 -7.44
C PRO A 229 24.99 -14.77 -6.77
N ALA A 230 26.03 -14.52 -7.57
CA ALA A 230 27.29 -13.93 -7.09
C ALA A 230 27.11 -12.55 -6.42
N GLU A 231 26.03 -11.83 -6.76
CA GLU A 231 25.67 -10.56 -6.14
C GLU A 231 25.30 -10.71 -4.66
N GLN A 232 24.70 -11.83 -4.27
CA GLN A 232 24.30 -12.10 -2.88
C GLN A 232 25.53 -12.29 -1.97
N GLU A 233 26.61 -12.87 -2.49
CA GLU A 233 27.88 -13.01 -1.77
C GLU A 233 28.55 -11.65 -1.57
N LYS A 234 28.59 -10.82 -2.62
CA LYS A 234 29.11 -9.43 -2.53
C LYS A 234 28.33 -8.58 -1.54
N LEU A 235 27.00 -8.71 -1.52
CA LEU A 235 26.16 -8.03 -0.52
C LEU A 235 26.48 -8.51 0.90
N ALA A 236 26.66 -9.82 1.11
CA ALA A 236 27.02 -10.37 2.42
C ALA A 236 28.39 -9.87 2.91
N GLU A 237 29.37 -9.75 2.02
CA GLU A 237 30.68 -9.15 2.32
C GLU A 237 30.56 -7.66 2.67
N ALA A 238 29.77 -6.90 1.90
CA ALA A 238 29.50 -5.50 2.19
C ALA A 238 28.79 -5.33 3.55
N PHE A 239 27.80 -6.17 3.87
CA PHE A 239 27.15 -6.15 5.19
C PHE A 239 28.14 -6.41 6.33
N ARG A 240 29.05 -7.38 6.16
CA ARG A 240 30.10 -7.67 7.17
C ARG A 240 31.07 -6.51 7.34
N SER A 241 31.53 -5.92 6.24
CA SER A 241 32.42 -4.75 6.26
C SER A 241 31.75 -3.54 6.89
N ASN A 242 30.52 -3.21 6.47
CA ASN A 242 29.74 -2.11 7.02
C ASN A 242 29.47 -2.28 8.51
N ARG A 243 29.19 -3.52 8.96
CA ARG A 243 29.01 -3.82 10.37
C ARG A 243 30.31 -3.57 11.16
N LEU A 244 31.45 -4.03 10.64
CA LEU A 244 32.73 -3.83 11.31
C LEU A 244 33.09 -2.34 11.39
N ILE A 245 32.89 -1.60 10.29
CA ILE A 245 33.07 -0.14 10.28
C ILE A 245 32.14 0.53 11.30
N ALA A 246 30.85 0.18 11.33
CA ALA A 246 29.90 0.74 12.28
C ALA A 246 30.27 0.44 13.75
N GLU A 247 30.73 -0.78 14.05
CA GLU A 247 31.23 -1.15 15.37
C GLU A 247 32.47 -0.34 15.74
N THR A 248 33.44 -0.20 14.84
CA THR A 248 34.65 0.63 15.08
C THR A 248 34.33 2.11 15.29
N THR A 249 33.46 2.68 14.45
CA THR A 249 33.01 4.08 14.58
C THR A 249 32.24 4.30 15.88
N LEU A 250 31.41 3.34 16.31
CA LEU A 250 30.72 3.39 17.60
C LEU A 250 31.71 3.37 18.77
N GLU A 251 32.74 2.52 18.71
CA GLU A 251 33.79 2.49 19.73
C GLU A 251 34.58 3.79 19.80
N GLU A 252 34.96 4.36 18.66
CA GLU A 252 35.66 5.66 18.58
C GLU A 252 34.79 6.80 19.11
N ALA A 253 33.51 6.84 18.73
CA ALA A 253 32.55 7.81 19.25
C ALA A 253 32.37 7.66 20.77
N ARG A 254 32.28 6.42 21.28
CA ARG A 254 32.18 6.15 22.72
C ARG A 254 33.44 6.56 23.49
N ARG A 255 34.63 6.47 22.88
CA ARG A 255 35.91 6.92 23.48
C ARG A 255 36.04 8.45 23.49
N THR A 256 35.51 9.11 22.47
CA THR A 256 35.65 10.56 22.25
C THR A 256 34.47 11.39 22.78
N GLN A 257 33.37 10.75 23.20
CA GLN A 257 32.20 11.46 23.70
C GLN A 257 32.49 12.26 24.99
N PHE A 258 31.94 13.47 25.05
CA PHE A 258 31.95 14.28 26.27
C PHE A 258 30.99 13.70 27.32
N ALA A 259 31.25 13.94 28.60
CA ALA A 259 30.43 13.42 29.71
C ALA A 259 28.94 13.85 29.64
N CYS A 260 28.63 14.96 28.97
CA CYS A 260 27.27 15.45 28.76
C CYS A 260 26.51 14.75 27.62
N ALA A 261 27.20 14.02 26.74
CA ALA A 261 26.60 13.25 25.66
C ALA A 261 26.18 11.83 26.07
N THR A 262 26.64 11.36 27.24
CA THR A 262 26.28 10.06 27.80
C THR A 262 24.80 10.06 28.22
N ALA A 263 23.96 9.34 27.48
CA ALA A 263 22.53 9.20 27.77
C ALA A 263 22.23 8.30 29.00
N GLU A 264 23.25 7.69 29.61
CA GLU A 264 23.08 6.87 30.80
C GLU A 264 22.69 7.72 32.00
N LYS A 265 21.51 7.42 32.54
CA LYS A 265 21.01 8.04 33.76
C LYS A 265 21.74 7.48 34.98
N SER A 266 21.95 8.33 36.00
CA SER A 266 22.44 7.92 37.31
C SER A 266 21.62 6.76 37.88
N GLU A 267 22.26 5.86 38.63
CA GLU A 267 21.62 4.73 39.32
C GLU A 267 20.42 5.17 40.17
N LYS A 268 20.52 6.32 40.86
CA LYS A 268 19.42 6.90 41.64
C LYS A 268 18.20 7.21 40.75
N THR A 269 18.44 7.71 39.54
CA THR A 269 17.39 8.02 38.58
C THR A 269 16.77 6.75 38.01
N LYS A 270 17.58 5.70 37.76
CA LYS A 270 17.10 4.39 37.32
C LYS A 270 16.19 3.75 38.37
N ALA A 271 16.64 3.68 39.62
CA ALA A 271 15.85 3.15 40.73
C ALA A 271 14.51 3.90 40.91
N ARG A 272 14.53 5.24 40.80
CA ARG A 272 13.30 6.04 40.90
C ARG A 272 12.33 5.81 39.74
N MET A 273 12.83 5.55 38.53
CA MET A 273 11.99 5.20 37.39
C MET A 273 11.35 3.82 37.57
N GLU A 274 12.11 2.84 38.06
CA GLU A 274 11.61 1.50 38.37
C GLU A 274 10.51 1.56 39.43
N GLU A 275 10.71 2.35 40.50
CA GLU A 275 9.71 2.59 41.53
C GLU A 275 8.42 3.20 40.96
N ILE A 276 8.52 4.18 40.04
CA ILE A 276 7.35 4.78 39.38
C ILE A 276 6.59 3.75 38.55
N VAL A 277 7.29 2.86 37.85
CA VAL A 277 6.68 1.80 37.03
C VAL A 277 5.97 0.80 37.93
N VAL A 278 6.62 0.32 38.99
CA VAL A 278 6.03 -0.62 39.97
C VAL A 278 4.78 -0.02 40.60
N ARG A 279 4.83 1.26 40.99
CA ARG A 279 3.67 1.97 41.55
C ARG A 279 2.49 2.01 40.57
N ARG A 280 2.73 2.34 39.31
CA ARG A 280 1.68 2.36 38.27
C ARG A 280 1.08 0.98 38.03
N VAL A 281 1.90 -0.06 38.00
CA VAL A 281 1.41 -1.44 37.83
C VAL A 281 0.57 -1.87 39.02
N ALA A 282 0.94 -1.48 40.25
CA ALA A 282 0.15 -1.75 41.44
C ALA A 282 -1.21 -1.02 41.41
N GLU A 283 -1.25 0.24 40.97
CA GLU A 283 -2.49 1.00 40.77
C GLU A 283 -3.43 0.35 39.73
N LEU A 284 -2.87 -0.36 38.75
CA LEU A 284 -3.62 -1.04 37.68
C LEU A 284 -4.15 -2.43 38.06
N GLN A 285 -3.92 -2.91 39.30
CA GLN A 285 -4.48 -4.18 39.76
C GLN A 285 -5.96 -4.03 40.13
N PHE A 286 -6.82 -3.91 39.12
CA PHE A 286 -8.26 -4.07 39.29
C PHE A 286 -8.53 -5.51 39.71
N ARG A 287 -9.12 -5.73 40.90
CA ARG A 287 -9.64 -7.05 41.26
C ARG A 287 -10.88 -7.31 40.40
N PRO A 288 -10.82 -8.18 39.36
CA PRO A 288 -12.02 -8.48 38.59
C PRO A 288 -13.03 -9.15 39.51
N ARG A 289 -14.27 -8.66 39.52
CA ARG A 289 -15.38 -9.40 40.15
C ARG A 289 -15.49 -10.74 39.43
N ARG A 290 -15.31 -11.84 40.15
CA ARG A 290 -15.56 -13.17 39.59
C ARG A 290 -17.05 -13.25 39.23
N PRO A 291 -17.41 -13.60 37.98
CA PRO A 291 -18.81 -13.75 37.63
C PRO A 291 -19.42 -14.87 38.49
N GLU A 292 -20.55 -14.57 39.14
CA GLU A 292 -21.34 -15.58 39.81
C GLU A 292 -21.99 -16.50 38.76
N PRO A 293 -22.06 -17.81 39.02
CA PRO A 293 -22.72 -18.74 38.11
C PRO A 293 -24.19 -18.37 37.95
N VAL A 294 -24.70 -18.46 36.72
CA VAL A 294 -26.10 -18.14 36.42
C VAL A 294 -27.01 -19.12 37.20
N PRO A 295 -28.06 -18.62 37.89
CA PRO A 295 -28.98 -19.48 38.63
C PRO A 295 -29.62 -20.55 37.73
N VAL A 296 -29.66 -21.79 38.22
CA VAL A 296 -30.16 -22.97 37.48
C VAL A 296 -31.61 -22.80 37.00
N SER A 297 -32.43 -22.04 37.74
CA SER A 297 -33.82 -21.72 37.36
C SER A 297 -33.94 -20.99 36.02
N VAL A 298 -32.93 -20.21 35.62
CA VAL A 298 -32.92 -19.48 34.34
C VAL A 298 -32.53 -20.39 33.16
N LEU A 299 -31.82 -21.50 33.43
CA LEU A 299 -31.40 -22.46 32.40
C LEU A 299 -32.53 -23.42 32.02
N GLU A 300 -33.43 -23.75 32.95
CA GLU A 300 -34.53 -24.72 32.72
C GLU A 300 -35.80 -24.06 32.15
N GLU A 301 -36.06 -22.78 32.43
CA GLU A 301 -37.26 -22.03 31.98
C GLU A 301 -37.01 -21.11 30.77
N GLY A 302 -35.98 -21.37 29.97
CA GLY A 302 -35.72 -20.59 28.75
C GLY A 302 -36.77 -20.85 27.66
N PRO A 303 -37.27 -19.82 26.93
CA PRO A 303 -38.15 -20.04 25.78
C PRO A 303 -37.48 -20.95 24.74
N PRO A 304 -38.21 -21.80 24.01
CA PRO A 304 -37.63 -22.70 23.03
C PRO A 304 -36.89 -21.88 21.96
N VAL A 305 -35.55 -21.88 22.06
CA VAL A 305 -34.69 -21.14 21.15
C VAL A 305 -34.77 -21.83 19.79
N LYS A 306 -35.61 -21.29 18.89
CA LYS A 306 -35.59 -21.67 17.47
C LYS A 306 -34.23 -21.27 16.91
N MET A 307 -33.33 -22.24 16.76
CA MET A 307 -32.06 -21.99 16.10
C MET A 307 -32.31 -21.61 14.64
N ASN A 308 -31.80 -20.45 14.24
CA ASN A 308 -31.77 -20.08 12.83
C ASN A 308 -30.91 -21.09 12.06
N THR A 309 -31.21 -21.31 10.78
CA THR A 309 -30.46 -22.22 9.90
C THR A 309 -28.95 -21.97 9.95
N ALA A 310 -28.53 -20.72 10.05
CA ALA A 310 -27.12 -20.34 10.21
C ALA A 310 -26.48 -20.84 11.52
N ALA A 311 -27.23 -20.91 12.64
CA ALA A 311 -26.72 -21.44 13.90
C ALA A 311 -26.52 -22.96 13.82
N VAL A 312 -27.47 -23.67 13.20
CA VAL A 312 -27.36 -25.11 12.95
C VAL A 312 -26.15 -25.44 12.06
N LEU A 313 -25.92 -24.63 11.01
CA LEU A 313 -24.75 -24.83 10.13
C LEU A 313 -23.42 -24.55 10.83
N ARG A 314 -23.36 -23.59 11.76
CA ARG A 314 -22.15 -23.30 12.56
C ARG A 314 -21.85 -24.42 13.55
N GLU A 315 -22.86 -24.92 14.26
CA GLU A 315 -22.68 -26.10 15.13
C GLU A 315 -22.32 -27.34 14.31
N GLY A 316 -22.96 -27.54 13.15
CA GLY A 316 -22.63 -28.62 12.23
C GLY A 316 -21.17 -28.56 11.76
N ALA A 317 -20.67 -27.38 11.38
CA ALA A 317 -19.28 -27.19 10.98
C ALA A 317 -18.30 -27.43 12.15
N ARG A 318 -18.65 -27.02 13.38
CA ARG A 318 -17.84 -27.29 14.57
C ARG A 318 -17.72 -28.80 14.82
N VAL A 319 -18.84 -29.52 14.78
CA VAL A 319 -18.86 -30.98 14.96
C VAL A 319 -18.08 -31.69 13.84
N GLN A 320 -18.24 -31.26 12.59
CA GLN A 320 -17.46 -31.81 11.47
C GLN A 320 -15.95 -31.61 11.67
N ASN A 321 -15.53 -30.43 12.12
CA ASN A 321 -14.12 -30.16 12.41
C ASN A 321 -13.59 -31.04 13.55
N GLU A 322 -14.38 -31.25 14.61
CA GLU A 322 -14.03 -32.18 15.69
C GLU A 322 -13.89 -33.61 15.19
N LEU A 323 -14.82 -34.08 14.34
CA LEU A 323 -14.75 -35.41 13.73
C LEU A 323 -13.51 -35.57 12.85
N LEU A 324 -13.19 -34.58 12.01
CA LEU A 324 -11.97 -34.59 11.18
C LEU A 324 -10.70 -34.62 12.03
N LEU A 325 -10.70 -33.92 13.16
CA LEU A 325 -9.57 -33.92 14.08
C LEU A 325 -9.41 -35.27 14.78
N GLN A 326 -10.53 -35.91 15.16
CA GLN A 326 -10.51 -37.27 15.69
C GLN A 326 -10.10 -38.31 14.65
N GLU A 327 -10.59 -38.19 13.41
CA GLU A 327 -10.19 -39.06 12.30
C GLU A 327 -8.69 -38.95 12.03
N LYS A 328 -8.14 -37.73 12.00
CA LYS A 328 -6.69 -37.51 11.90
C LYS A 328 -5.94 -38.13 13.08
N ARG A 329 -6.44 -37.94 14.31
CA ARG A 329 -5.84 -38.54 15.51
C ARG A 329 -5.83 -40.07 15.42
N LEU A 330 -6.92 -40.68 14.97
CA LEU A 330 -7.01 -42.14 14.76
C LEU A 330 -6.04 -42.61 13.68
N ALA A 331 -5.99 -41.93 12.53
CA ALA A 331 -5.05 -42.25 11.45
C ALA A 331 -3.58 -42.16 11.90
N SER A 332 -3.26 -41.15 12.71
CA SER A 332 -1.95 -41.00 13.37
C SER A 332 -1.63 -42.19 14.29
N LEU A 333 -2.58 -42.61 15.13
CA LEU A 333 -2.42 -43.78 16.00
C LEU A 333 -2.28 -45.09 15.19
N GLU A 334 -3.05 -45.23 14.10
CA GLU A 334 -2.94 -46.37 13.17
C GLU A 334 -1.58 -46.42 12.46
N ALA A 335 -0.99 -45.25 12.16
CA ALA A 335 0.36 -45.13 11.62
C ALA A 335 1.47 -45.40 12.66
N GLY A 336 1.11 -45.68 13.92
CA GLY A 336 2.05 -46.01 14.99
C GLY A 336 2.56 -44.81 15.79
N GLU A 337 1.92 -43.64 15.66
CA GLU A 337 2.21 -42.49 16.52
C GLU A 337 1.86 -42.83 17.98
N LYS A 338 2.78 -42.59 18.92
CA LYS A 338 2.53 -42.78 20.36
C LYS A 338 1.99 -41.48 20.95
N ASP A 339 1.06 -41.58 21.89
CA ASP A 339 0.52 -40.41 22.59
C ASP A 339 1.64 -39.73 23.41
N SER A 340 2.03 -38.52 23.01
CA SER A 340 3.01 -37.70 23.74
C SER A 340 2.45 -37.10 25.04
N GLY A 341 1.14 -37.27 25.28
CA GLY A 341 0.42 -36.80 26.47
C GLY A 341 0.96 -37.40 27.77
N GLU A 342 1.37 -38.67 27.78
CA GLU A 342 1.96 -39.29 28.98
C GLU A 342 3.32 -38.67 29.31
N PHE A 343 4.13 -38.39 28.30
CA PHE A 343 5.43 -37.73 28.46
C PHE A 343 5.28 -36.26 28.91
N THR A 344 4.31 -35.53 28.36
CA THR A 344 4.04 -34.14 28.77
C THR A 344 3.49 -34.05 30.19
N ARG A 345 2.56 -34.94 30.58
CA ARG A 345 2.09 -35.03 31.97
C ARG A 345 3.22 -35.37 32.93
N TRP A 346 4.06 -36.34 32.59
CA TRP A 346 5.26 -36.63 33.37
C TRP A 346 6.18 -35.41 33.49
N GLN A 347 6.37 -34.64 32.42
CA GLN A 347 7.21 -33.45 32.43
C GLN A 347 6.62 -32.32 33.28
N GLU A 348 5.29 -32.18 33.31
CA GLU A 348 4.57 -31.25 34.17
C GLU A 348 4.64 -31.68 35.64
N ASP A 349 4.46 -32.96 35.94
CA ASP A 349 4.62 -33.52 37.29
C ASP A 349 6.06 -33.33 37.78
N MET A 350 7.07 -33.56 36.93
CA MET A 350 8.47 -33.29 37.25
C MET A 350 8.72 -31.80 37.49
N LYS A 351 8.12 -30.90 36.72
CA LYS A 351 8.23 -29.46 36.97
C LYS A 351 7.59 -29.06 38.30
N GLN A 352 6.46 -29.65 38.68
CA GLN A 352 5.83 -29.40 39.97
C GLN A 352 6.65 -29.97 41.14
N VAL A 353 7.20 -31.17 40.99
CA VAL A 353 8.10 -31.78 41.98
C VAL A 353 9.37 -30.94 42.15
N CYS A 354 9.93 -30.40 41.06
CA CYS A 354 11.07 -29.48 41.11
C CYS A 354 10.74 -28.08 41.66
N MET A 355 9.46 -27.72 41.77
CA MET A 355 9.01 -26.42 42.29
C MET A 355 8.89 -26.39 43.83
N PHE A 356 8.98 -27.56 44.50
CA PHE A 356 9.08 -27.68 45.95
C PHE A 356 10.54 -27.96 46.37
N PRO A 357 11.21 -27.10 47.17
CA PRO A 357 12.69 -27.12 47.30
C PRO A 357 13.30 -28.22 48.19
N ASP A 358 12.51 -29.12 48.80
CA ASP A 358 12.95 -29.92 49.96
C ASP A 358 13.02 -31.44 49.72
N TYR A 359 13.50 -31.90 48.56
CA TYR A 359 13.88 -33.31 48.42
C TYR A 359 15.27 -33.50 47.78
N GLN A 360 16.12 -34.23 48.50
CA GLN A 360 17.45 -34.67 48.08
C GLN A 360 17.40 -35.33 46.70
N TRP A 361 18.15 -34.76 45.75
CA TRP A 361 18.45 -35.38 44.47
C TRP A 361 19.11 -36.76 44.68
N ARG A 362 18.39 -37.85 44.41
CA ARG A 362 19.01 -39.15 44.15
C ARG A 362 19.43 -39.20 42.67
N PRO A 363 20.67 -39.61 42.35
CA PRO A 363 21.14 -39.69 40.96
C PRO A 363 20.29 -40.66 40.13
N LEU A 364 19.97 -40.22 38.92
CA LEU A 364 19.13 -40.88 37.92
C LEU A 364 19.84 -42.06 37.24
N VAL A 365 20.37 -43.01 38.02
CA VAL A 365 21.14 -44.17 37.51
C VAL A 365 20.49 -45.52 37.85
N GLU A 366 19.47 -45.57 38.71
CA GLU A 366 18.87 -46.85 39.16
C GLU A 366 17.43 -47.12 38.69
N CYS A 367 16.83 -46.29 37.84
CA CYS A 367 15.46 -46.52 37.33
C CYS A 367 15.39 -47.17 35.94
N VAL A 368 16.52 -47.56 35.33
CA VAL A 368 16.51 -48.40 34.13
C VAL A 368 16.64 -49.86 34.57
N GLY A 369 15.51 -50.46 34.94
CA GLY A 369 15.38 -51.92 35.01
C GLY A 369 15.42 -52.55 33.61
N PRO A 370 15.85 -53.82 33.49
CA PRO A 370 16.31 -54.39 32.23
C PRO A 370 15.13 -54.76 31.32
N LEU A 371 14.95 -54.06 30.21
CA LEU A 371 14.33 -54.62 29.01
C LEU A 371 15.44 -55.07 28.07
N ALA A 372 16.17 -56.09 28.54
CA ALA A 372 17.04 -56.89 27.70
C ALA A 372 16.17 -57.73 26.75
N ALA A 373 16.52 -57.64 25.47
CA ALA A 373 16.65 -58.76 24.56
C ALA A 373 15.53 -59.82 24.60
N GLU A 374 14.55 -59.68 23.71
CA GLU A 374 13.90 -60.85 23.12
C GLU A 374 13.24 -60.50 21.78
N ARG A 375 13.56 -61.34 20.78
CA ARG A 375 13.04 -61.40 19.39
C ARG A 375 13.76 -60.47 18.40
N GLY A 376 14.51 -60.96 17.42
CA GLY A 376 14.57 -62.32 16.89
C GLY A 376 14.80 -62.22 15.40
N SER A 377 15.96 -62.69 14.95
CA SER A 377 16.24 -63.02 13.57
C SER A 377 15.14 -63.90 12.97
N ARG A 378 14.63 -63.50 11.80
CA ARG A 378 14.02 -64.34 10.76
C ARG A 378 14.17 -63.55 9.45
N GLU A 379 15.15 -63.92 8.62
CA GLU A 379 14.93 -64.71 7.38
C GLU A 379 14.01 -63.93 6.42
N ARG A 380 14.49 -63.27 5.35
CA ARG A 380 15.10 -63.87 4.14
C ARG A 380 14.47 -65.21 3.79
N ASP A 381 13.31 -65.14 3.14
CA ASP A 381 13.14 -65.52 1.72
C ASP A 381 12.01 -64.69 1.09
#